data_AF-A0A8H5HMN7-F1
#
_entry.id   AF-A0A8H5HMN7-F1
#
_cell.length_a   1.000
_cell.length_b   1.000
_cell.length_c   1.000
_cell.angle_alpha   90.00
_cell.angle_beta   90.00
_cell.angle_gamma   90.00
#
_symmetry.space_group_name_H-M   'P 1'
#
loop_
_entity.id
_entity.type
_entity.pdbx_description
1 polymer ?
#
loop_
_entity_poly.entity_id
_entity_poly.type
_entity_poly.pdbx_seq_one_letter_code
_entity_poly.pdbx_strand_id
1 'polypeptide(L)'
;MNRVVICDSQATIRALRNQKPHPAHYLLDHVHTAAEKLHVKQDRIARASERRAALRRGNPWTDRSRRVIDLQIHWTPGHVDFGPNERADEIAKSAAQGSSSPPSTLPVYLRHKALPISIPALRQEHLANLQKRWKQRWKKSPRYPVIHAIDKSLPSRKFLKLVASLDRRQSALIAQLRTGHSPLNQHLFRIHRSETPSCPHCQGITPETVRHFLLVCPHYQFERHHHLRRNLRRKAESLSHLLSSPDALKHLLRFIHATKRFKSAAETVRHLAAERAQQRQNRPQHPTHQPTI
;
A
#
# COMPACT_ATOMS: atom_id res chain seq x y z
N MET A 1 17.01 47.99 -9.01
CA MET A 1 17.40 47.20 -7.82
C MET A 1 16.82 45.81 -8.00
N ASN A 2 17.67 44.81 -8.26
CA ASN A 2 17.21 43.44 -8.50
C ASN A 2 16.96 42.76 -7.15
N ARG A 3 15.83 42.05 -7.04
CA ARG A 3 15.50 41.25 -5.86
C ARG A 3 15.31 39.80 -6.30
N VAL A 4 16.14 38.92 -5.76
CA VAL A 4 16.10 37.48 -6.06
C VAL A 4 15.56 36.73 -4.86
N VAL A 5 14.58 35.87 -5.09
CA VAL A 5 14.04 34.91 -4.12
C VAL A 5 14.40 33.51 -4.61
N ILE A 6 14.89 32.66 -3.71
CA ILE A 6 15.29 31.29 -4.04
C ILE A 6 14.29 30.32 -3.41
N CYS A 7 13.92 29.26 -4.11
CA CYS A 7 13.00 28.23 -3.62
C CYS A 7 13.38 26.86 -4.20
N ASP A 8 13.43 25.82 -3.36
CA ASP A 8 13.68 24.44 -3.78
C ASP A 8 12.41 23.66 -4.14
N SER A 9 11.24 24.15 -3.72
CA SER A 9 9.94 23.57 -4.04
C SER A 9 9.60 23.76 -5.53
N GLN A 10 9.83 22.70 -6.30
CA GLN A 10 9.40 22.63 -7.70
C GLN A 10 7.89 22.87 -7.85
N ALA A 11 7.09 22.44 -6.87
CA ALA A 11 5.65 22.68 -6.85
C ALA A 11 5.32 24.18 -6.74
N THR A 12 6.02 24.92 -5.90
CA THR A 12 5.85 26.38 -5.74
C THR A 12 6.21 27.10 -7.04
N ILE A 13 7.34 26.76 -7.67
CA ILE A 13 7.78 27.35 -8.95
C ILE A 13 6.77 27.06 -10.07
N ARG A 14 6.24 25.84 -10.15
CA ARG A 14 5.22 25.47 -11.13
C ARG A 14 3.90 26.20 -10.87
N ALA A 15 3.50 26.34 -9.62
CA ALA A 15 2.28 27.02 -9.23
C ALA A 15 2.34 28.53 -9.54
N LEU A 16 3.50 29.18 -9.38
CA LEU A 16 3.70 30.57 -9.84
C LEU A 16 3.47 30.76 -11.35
N ARG A 17 3.62 29.69 -12.14
CA ARG A 17 3.39 29.69 -13.60
C ARG A 17 2.00 29.17 -13.98
N ASN A 18 1.21 28.67 -13.04
CA ASN A 18 -0.08 28.03 -13.29
C ASN A 18 -1.21 28.80 -12.61
N GLN A 19 -2.10 29.43 -13.38
CA GLN A 19 -3.19 30.24 -12.85
C GLN A 19 -4.45 29.44 -12.46
N LYS A 20 -4.41 28.10 -12.49
CA LYS A 20 -5.55 27.25 -12.10
C LYS A 20 -5.65 27.12 -10.58
N PRO A 21 -6.81 27.36 -9.95
CA PRO A 21 -6.98 27.23 -8.50
C PRO A 21 -6.58 25.84 -7.98
N HIS A 22 -5.80 25.80 -6.90
CA HIS A 22 -5.35 24.56 -6.23
C HIS A 22 -5.06 24.89 -4.76
N PRO A 23 -5.15 23.94 -3.81
CA PRO A 23 -4.87 24.17 -2.39
C PRO A 23 -3.59 24.95 -2.03
N ALA A 24 -2.54 24.91 -2.87
CA ALA A 24 -1.30 25.66 -2.67
C ALA A 24 -1.40 27.16 -3.04
N HIS A 25 -2.44 27.56 -3.79
CA HIS A 25 -2.62 28.95 -4.24
C HIS A 25 -3.01 29.91 -3.13
N TYR A 26 -3.54 29.42 -2.00
CA TYR A 26 -3.89 30.27 -0.86
C TYR A 26 -2.72 31.15 -0.40
N LEU A 27 -1.52 30.58 -0.27
CA LEU A 27 -0.32 31.35 0.08
C LEU A 27 0.23 32.13 -1.11
N LEU A 28 0.07 31.65 -2.34
CA LEU A 28 0.54 32.35 -3.54
C LEU A 28 -0.23 33.64 -3.80
N ASP A 29 -1.53 33.67 -3.52
CA ASP A 29 -2.33 34.90 -3.63
C ASP A 29 -1.81 35.98 -2.69
N HIS A 30 -1.41 35.59 -1.47
CA HIS A 30 -0.76 36.50 -0.52
C HIS A 30 0.61 36.97 -1.03
N VAL A 31 1.41 36.10 -1.66
CA VAL A 31 2.71 36.45 -2.26
C VAL A 31 2.54 37.40 -3.44
N HIS A 32 1.60 37.13 -4.36
CA HIS A 32 1.29 38.01 -5.49
C HIS A 32 0.81 39.38 -5.01
N THR A 33 -0.08 39.42 -4.04
CA THR A 33 -0.55 40.67 -3.41
C THR A 33 0.61 41.46 -2.79
N ALA A 34 1.53 40.77 -2.11
CA ALA A 34 2.70 41.42 -1.52
C ALA A 34 3.65 41.98 -2.59
N ALA A 35 3.84 41.26 -3.70
CA ALA A 35 4.63 41.72 -4.84
C ALA A 35 4.02 42.97 -5.50
N GLU A 36 2.70 42.98 -5.75
CA GLU A 36 2.01 44.15 -6.31
C GLU A 36 2.11 45.37 -5.39
N LYS A 37 1.91 45.18 -4.07
CA LYS A 37 2.11 46.26 -3.08
C LYS A 37 3.55 46.79 -3.06
N LEU A 38 4.53 45.91 -3.24
CA LEU A 38 5.93 46.31 -3.31
C LEU A 38 6.20 47.15 -4.57
N HIS A 39 5.67 46.77 -5.73
CA HIS A 39 5.76 47.57 -6.95
C HIS A 39 5.14 48.96 -6.77
N VAL A 40 3.91 49.04 -6.24
CA VAL A 40 3.22 50.32 -5.97
C VAL A 40 4.04 51.20 -5.03
N LYS A 41 4.59 50.62 -3.96
CA LYS A 41 5.44 51.37 -3.02
C LYS A 41 6.69 51.92 -3.70
N GLN A 42 7.36 51.12 -4.54
CA GLN A 42 8.56 51.54 -5.26
C GLN A 42 8.24 52.59 -6.33
N ASP A 43 7.09 52.51 -7.00
CA ASP A 43 6.65 53.47 -8.03
C ASP A 43 6.44 54.85 -7.41
N ARG A 44 5.77 54.89 -6.26
CA ARG A 44 5.54 56.12 -5.49
C ARG A 44 6.84 56.79 -5.04
N ILE A 45 7.87 56.00 -4.73
CA ILE A 45 9.19 56.52 -4.35
C ILE A 45 9.91 57.04 -5.58
N ALA A 46 10.03 56.21 -6.62
CA ALA A 46 10.78 56.54 -7.83
C ALA A 46 10.19 57.74 -8.59
N ARG A 47 8.85 57.82 -8.66
CA ARG A 47 8.12 58.85 -9.42
C ARG A 47 7.45 59.88 -8.51
N ALA A 48 8.02 60.11 -7.32
CA ALA A 48 7.45 61.00 -6.32
C ALA A 48 7.29 62.45 -6.82
N SER A 49 8.20 62.93 -7.68
CA SER A 49 8.17 64.26 -8.30
C SER A 49 7.06 64.36 -9.35
N GLU A 50 7.01 63.42 -10.30
CA GLU A 50 5.97 63.30 -11.32
C GLU A 50 4.58 63.22 -10.69
N ARG A 51 4.42 62.38 -9.67
CA ARG A 51 3.16 62.23 -8.93
C ARG A 51 2.72 63.54 -8.30
N ARG A 52 3.62 64.25 -7.63
CA ARG A 52 3.33 65.57 -7.04
C ARG A 52 2.98 66.61 -8.09
N ALA A 53 3.62 66.58 -9.26
CA ALA A 53 3.31 67.49 -10.35
C ALA A 53 1.93 67.20 -10.99
N ALA A 54 1.61 65.93 -11.22
CA ALA A 54 0.31 65.51 -11.76
C ALA A 54 -0.85 65.91 -10.83
N LEU A 55 -0.71 65.62 -9.53
CA LEU A 55 -1.72 65.98 -8.53
C LEU A 55 -1.93 67.49 -8.41
N ARG A 56 -0.87 68.30 -8.51
CA ARG A 56 -0.98 69.77 -8.50
C ARG A 56 -1.72 70.32 -9.72
N ARG A 57 -1.66 69.62 -10.85
CA ARG A 57 -2.36 69.98 -12.10
C ARG A 57 -3.79 69.43 -12.15
N GLY A 58 -4.26 68.75 -11.09
CA GLY A 58 -5.56 68.09 -11.07
C GLY A 58 -5.64 66.82 -11.93
N ASN A 59 -4.51 66.30 -12.42
CA ASN A 59 -4.49 65.11 -13.27
C ASN A 59 -4.61 63.83 -12.41
N PRO A 60 -5.39 62.84 -12.86
CA PRO A 60 -5.46 61.54 -12.19
C PRO A 60 -4.09 60.84 -12.23
N TRP A 61 -3.73 60.18 -11.13
CA TRP A 61 -2.50 59.40 -11.01
C TRP A 61 -2.81 57.93 -10.75
N THR A 62 -2.20 57.04 -11.54
CA THR A 62 -2.30 55.59 -11.36
C THR A 62 -0.93 55.04 -11.03
N ASP A 63 -0.82 54.40 -9.87
CA ASP A 63 0.42 53.73 -9.46
C ASP A 63 0.67 52.50 -10.33
N ARG A 64 1.93 52.28 -10.70
CA ARG A 64 2.34 51.04 -11.39
C ARG A 64 2.39 49.90 -10.37
N SER A 65 1.62 48.84 -10.61
CA SER A 65 1.59 47.64 -9.74
C SER A 65 2.47 46.49 -10.23
N ARG A 66 3.13 46.64 -11.38
CA ARG A 66 3.98 45.61 -12.01
C ARG A 66 5.15 46.26 -12.74
N ARG A 67 6.25 45.50 -12.91
CA ARG A 67 7.45 45.90 -13.68
C ARG A 67 8.14 47.20 -13.20
N VAL A 68 7.92 47.57 -11.93
CA VAL A 68 8.60 48.72 -11.29
C VAL A 68 9.98 48.31 -10.75
N ILE A 69 10.07 47.08 -10.25
CA ILE A 69 11.31 46.47 -9.80
C ILE A 69 11.46 45.14 -10.52
N ASP A 70 12.70 44.66 -10.63
CA ASP A 70 12.99 43.33 -11.12
C ASP A 70 12.94 42.35 -9.94
N LEU A 71 11.88 41.54 -9.89
CA LEU A 71 11.65 40.53 -8.86
C LEU A 71 11.74 39.15 -9.51
N GLN A 72 12.79 38.40 -9.18
CA GLN A 72 13.09 37.10 -9.78
C GLN A 72 12.90 36.00 -8.74
N ILE A 73 12.31 34.88 -9.16
CA ILE A 73 12.18 33.67 -8.33
C ILE A 73 12.95 32.55 -9.04
N HIS A 74 14.00 32.06 -8.38
CA HIS A 74 14.87 31.01 -8.91
C HIS A 74 14.67 29.70 -8.17
N TRP A 75 14.70 28.62 -8.94
CA TRP A 75 14.74 27.29 -8.37
C TRP A 75 16.16 26.92 -7.97
N THR A 76 16.32 26.27 -6.82
CA THR A 76 17.57 25.61 -6.41
C THR A 76 17.31 24.15 -6.11
N PRO A 77 18.23 23.22 -6.41
CA PRO A 77 18.14 21.88 -5.85
C PRO A 77 18.22 21.94 -4.31
N GLY A 78 17.46 21.07 -3.65
CA GLY A 78 17.59 20.82 -2.21
C GLY A 78 18.65 19.75 -1.92
N HIS A 79 19.19 19.75 -0.70
CA HIS A 79 20.20 18.77 -0.24
C HIS A 79 21.48 18.74 -1.06
N VAL A 80 21.94 19.90 -1.51
CA VAL A 80 23.21 20.08 -2.23
C VAL A 80 24.17 21.01 -1.48
N ASP A 81 24.00 21.12 -0.16
CA ASP A 81 24.83 21.95 0.73
C ASP A 81 24.87 23.44 0.36
N PHE A 82 23.82 23.94 -0.31
CA PHE A 82 23.67 25.37 -0.54
C PHE A 82 23.20 26.05 0.75
N GLY A 83 24.17 26.59 1.52
CA GLY A 83 23.96 27.11 2.87
C GLY A 83 22.71 27.97 3.10
N PRO A 84 22.34 28.93 2.21
CA PRO A 84 21.10 29.69 2.36
C PRO A 84 19.82 28.84 2.30
N ASN A 85 19.77 27.81 1.46
CA ASN A 85 18.62 26.90 1.38
C ASN A 85 18.57 25.96 2.58
N GLU A 86 19.72 25.42 3.01
CA GLU A 86 19.77 24.55 4.19
C GLU A 86 19.28 25.28 5.45
N ARG A 87 19.67 26.56 5.66
CA ARG A 87 19.12 27.38 6.76
C ARG A 87 17.61 27.58 6.65
N ALA A 88 17.08 27.77 5.44
CA ALA A 88 15.64 27.91 5.24
C ALA A 88 14.90 26.60 5.56
N ASP A 89 15.45 25.46 5.15
CA ASP A 89 14.91 24.13 5.42
C ASP A 89 14.96 23.78 6.92
N GLU A 90 16.05 24.11 7.62
CA GLU A 90 16.15 23.97 9.08
C GLU A 90 15.04 24.73 9.80
N ILE A 91 14.83 26.01 9.46
CA ILE A 91 13.77 26.83 10.05
C ILE A 91 12.38 26.25 9.73
N ALA A 92 12.16 25.79 8.49
CA ALA A 92 10.91 25.16 8.09
C ALA A 92 10.64 23.85 8.87
N LYS A 93 11.67 23.04 9.12
CA LYS A 93 11.57 21.82 9.94
C LYS A 93 11.25 22.14 11.40
N SER A 94 11.92 23.10 12.01
CA SER A 94 11.58 23.56 13.37
C SER A 94 10.14 24.05 13.45
N ALA A 95 9.68 24.81 12.44
CA ALA A 95 8.30 25.27 12.39
C ALA A 95 7.30 24.10 12.29
N ALA A 96 7.59 23.09 11.46
CA ALA A 96 6.78 21.88 11.35
C ALA A 96 6.71 21.05 12.66
N GLN A 97 7.70 21.21 13.55
CA GLN A 97 7.72 20.59 14.87
C GLN A 97 7.00 21.41 15.96
N GLY A 98 6.42 22.57 15.59
CA GLY A 98 5.63 23.41 16.47
C GLY A 98 6.33 24.68 16.96
N SER A 99 7.58 24.93 16.55
CA SER A 99 8.21 26.23 16.78
C SER A 99 7.54 27.32 15.95
N SER A 100 7.46 28.54 16.47
CA SER A 100 6.96 29.69 15.71
C SER A 100 7.73 30.93 16.10
N SER A 101 7.96 31.82 15.13
CA SER A 101 8.51 33.14 15.42
C SER A 101 7.47 34.00 16.17
N PRO A 102 7.91 35.05 16.89
CA PRO A 102 6.99 36.01 17.50
C PRO A 102 6.03 36.61 16.46
N PRO A 103 4.75 36.88 16.79
CA PRO A 103 3.80 37.44 15.84
C PRO A 103 4.26 38.76 15.18
N SER A 104 5.07 39.57 15.89
CA SER A 104 5.63 40.82 15.36
C SER A 104 6.56 40.63 14.16
N THR A 105 7.24 39.50 14.06
CA THR A 105 8.19 39.20 12.95
C THR A 105 7.52 38.47 11.80
N LEU A 106 6.29 37.97 11.98
CA LEU A 106 5.54 37.29 10.93
C LEU A 106 4.92 38.30 9.94
N PRO A 107 4.72 37.91 8.66
CA PRO A 107 3.88 38.65 7.74
C PRO A 107 2.49 38.91 8.31
N VAL A 108 1.91 40.10 8.07
CA VAL A 108 0.62 40.53 8.65
C VAL A 108 -0.50 39.49 8.46
N TYR A 109 -0.55 38.83 7.31
CA TYR A 109 -1.56 37.81 7.00
C TYR A 109 -1.40 36.51 7.81
N LEU A 110 -0.26 36.28 8.45
CA LEU A 110 0.02 35.14 9.35
C LEU A 110 -0.11 35.49 10.84
N ARG A 111 -0.31 36.77 11.20
CA ARG A 111 -0.34 37.21 12.61
C ARG A 111 -1.66 36.91 13.32
N HIS A 112 -2.77 37.01 12.60
CA HIS A 112 -4.11 37.02 13.18
C HIS A 112 -5.00 35.87 12.70
N LYS A 113 -4.66 35.25 11.56
CA LYS A 113 -5.46 34.20 10.96
C LYS A 113 -4.65 32.91 10.88
N ALA A 114 -5.15 31.85 11.50
CA ALA A 114 -4.59 30.52 11.33
C ALA A 114 -4.66 30.10 9.87
N LEU A 115 -3.61 29.42 9.40
CA LEU A 115 -3.62 28.85 8.06
C LEU A 115 -4.69 27.76 7.95
N PRO A 116 -5.34 27.61 6.79
CA PRO A 116 -6.25 26.51 6.56
C PRO A 116 -5.51 25.18 6.73
N ILE A 117 -6.20 24.20 7.31
CA ILE A 117 -5.65 22.86 7.49
C ILE A 117 -5.41 22.22 6.11
N SER A 118 -4.21 21.71 5.90
CA SER A 118 -3.85 20.97 4.70
C SER A 118 -4.68 19.67 4.62
N ILE A 119 -5.51 19.52 3.58
CA ILE A 119 -6.28 18.29 3.32
C ILE A 119 -5.35 17.05 3.27
N PRO A 120 -4.19 17.09 2.58
CA PRO A 120 -3.21 16.00 2.66
C PRO A 120 -2.74 15.69 4.08
N ALA A 121 -2.44 16.70 4.89
CA ALA A 121 -1.99 16.50 6.28
C ALA A 121 -3.08 15.83 7.12
N LEU A 122 -4.34 16.28 6.99
CA LEU A 122 -5.48 15.69 7.67
C LEU A 122 -5.69 14.23 7.25
N ARG A 123 -5.57 13.92 5.96
CA ARG A 123 -5.64 12.54 5.45
C ARG A 123 -4.53 11.68 6.02
N GLN A 124 -3.30 12.19 6.09
CA GLN A 124 -2.15 11.47 6.62
C GLN A 124 -2.32 11.17 8.11
N GLU A 125 -2.74 12.15 8.91
CA GLU A 125 -3.05 11.99 10.32
C GLU A 125 -4.16 10.96 10.53
N HIS A 126 -5.26 11.07 9.78
CA HIS A 126 -6.37 10.14 9.85
C HIS A 126 -5.94 8.70 9.52
N LEU A 127 -5.13 8.52 8.48
CA LEU A 127 -4.59 7.21 8.10
C LEU A 127 -3.66 6.65 9.19
N ALA A 128 -2.82 7.47 9.81
CA ALA A 128 -1.96 7.03 10.92
C ALA A 128 -2.80 6.56 12.13
N ASN A 129 -3.83 7.33 12.48
CA ASN A 129 -4.76 6.99 13.55
C ASN A 129 -5.55 5.70 13.24
N LEU A 130 -6.02 5.53 12.00
CA LEU A 130 -6.66 4.28 11.56
C LEU A 130 -5.71 3.09 11.67
N GLN A 131 -4.48 3.21 11.21
CA GLN A 131 -3.49 2.14 11.32
C GLN A 131 -3.22 1.73 12.77
N LYS A 132 -3.12 2.71 13.69
CA LYS A 132 -2.97 2.46 15.13
C LYS A 132 -4.15 1.66 15.69
N ARG A 133 -5.39 2.11 15.39
CA ARG A 133 -6.62 1.41 15.79
C ARG A 133 -6.70 -0.01 15.22
N TRP A 134 -6.35 -0.19 13.94
CA TRP A 134 -6.36 -1.50 13.30
C TRP A 134 -5.33 -2.45 13.93
N LYS A 135 -4.12 -1.99 14.24
CA LYS A 135 -3.11 -2.79 14.94
C LYS A 135 -3.62 -3.25 16.32
N GLN A 136 -4.24 -2.35 17.08
CA GLN A 136 -4.82 -2.69 18.39
C GLN A 136 -5.98 -3.70 18.26
N ARG A 137 -6.92 -3.48 17.34
CA ARG A 137 -8.04 -4.41 17.09
C ARG A 137 -7.54 -5.77 16.59
N TRP A 138 -6.52 -5.79 15.75
CA TRP A 138 -5.92 -7.02 15.24
C TRP A 138 -5.32 -7.87 16.36
N LYS A 139 -4.54 -7.27 17.26
CA LYS A 139 -3.96 -7.98 18.42
C LYS A 139 -5.01 -8.62 19.33
N LYS A 140 -6.20 -8.02 19.44
CA LYS A 140 -7.33 -8.55 20.22
C LYS A 140 -8.15 -9.61 19.49
N SER A 141 -7.85 -9.92 18.23
CA SER A 141 -8.60 -10.90 17.46
C SER A 141 -8.29 -12.32 17.93
N PRO A 142 -9.29 -13.23 18.03
CA PRO A 142 -9.04 -14.65 18.24
C PRO A 142 -8.14 -15.30 17.18
N ARG A 143 -8.07 -14.69 15.98
CA ARG A 143 -7.25 -15.16 14.86
C ARG A 143 -5.78 -14.71 14.94
N TYR A 144 -5.46 -13.80 15.87
CA TYR A 144 -4.13 -13.22 15.98
C TYR A 144 -3.03 -14.26 16.19
N PRO A 145 -3.11 -15.21 17.16
CA PRO A 145 -1.99 -16.11 17.43
C PRO A 145 -1.59 -16.97 16.21
N VAL A 146 -2.58 -17.54 15.53
CA VAL A 146 -2.37 -18.41 14.36
C VAL A 146 -1.76 -17.64 13.21
N ILE A 147 -2.34 -16.49 12.85
CA ILE A 147 -1.88 -15.72 11.69
C ILE A 147 -0.56 -15.00 12.00
N HIS A 148 -0.35 -14.53 13.24
CA HIS A 148 0.91 -13.89 13.65
C HIS A 148 2.10 -14.86 13.61
N ALA A 149 1.88 -16.15 13.88
CA ALA A 149 2.90 -17.19 13.71
C ALA A 149 3.35 -17.35 12.24
N ILE A 150 2.48 -16.99 11.29
CA ILE A 150 2.75 -17.08 9.84
C ILE A 150 3.28 -15.74 9.28
N ASP A 151 2.70 -14.62 9.71
CA ASP A 151 3.00 -13.28 9.20
C ASP A 151 2.94 -12.24 10.33
N LYS A 152 4.13 -11.93 10.87
CA LYS A 152 4.33 -10.93 11.93
C LYS A 152 4.06 -9.49 11.48
N SER A 153 3.92 -9.25 10.17
CA SER A 153 3.73 -7.89 9.65
C SER A 153 2.29 -7.40 9.73
N LEU A 154 1.33 -8.28 10.00
CA LEU A 154 -0.09 -7.92 9.97
C LEU A 154 -0.48 -6.98 11.13
N PRO A 155 -1.37 -5.99 10.87
CA PRO A 155 -2.01 -5.67 9.57
C PRO A 155 -1.05 -4.93 8.62
N SER A 156 -0.87 -5.44 7.39
CA SER A 156 -0.05 -4.81 6.34
C SER A 156 -0.54 -5.16 4.94
N ARG A 157 -0.04 -4.43 3.94
CA ARG A 157 -0.26 -4.72 2.52
C ARG A 157 0.66 -5.81 1.96
N LYS A 158 1.54 -6.42 2.79
CA LYS A 158 2.53 -7.39 2.29
C LYS A 158 1.88 -8.62 1.65
N PHE A 159 0.80 -9.14 2.23
CA PHE A 159 0.06 -10.25 1.64
C PHE A 159 -0.53 -9.89 0.27
N LEU A 160 -1.12 -8.71 0.12
CA LEU A 160 -1.66 -8.26 -1.16
C LEU A 160 -0.57 -8.17 -2.24
N LYS A 161 0.63 -7.71 -1.87
CA LYS A 161 1.79 -7.70 -2.77
C LYS A 161 2.27 -9.11 -3.12
N LEU A 162 2.27 -10.03 -2.14
CA LEU A 162 2.70 -11.42 -2.31
C LEU A 162 1.85 -12.16 -3.35
N VAL A 163 0.54 -11.93 -3.36
CA VAL A 163 -0.40 -12.61 -4.27
C VAL A 163 -0.76 -11.80 -5.52
N ALA A 164 -0.20 -10.59 -5.68
CA ALA A 164 -0.55 -9.69 -6.77
C ALA A 164 -0.33 -10.28 -8.17
N SER A 165 0.65 -11.18 -8.32
CA SER A 165 0.97 -11.85 -9.58
C SER A 165 0.28 -13.21 -9.75
N LEU A 166 -0.50 -13.67 -8.76
CA LEU A 166 -1.19 -14.95 -8.80
C LEU A 166 -2.58 -14.79 -9.38
N ASP A 167 -3.09 -15.87 -9.98
CA ASP A 167 -4.50 -15.90 -10.38
C ASP A 167 -5.44 -15.91 -9.15
N ARG A 168 -6.74 -15.71 -9.40
CA ARG A 168 -7.76 -15.67 -8.35
C ARG A 168 -7.82 -16.97 -7.53
N ARG A 169 -7.69 -18.14 -8.17
CA ARG A 169 -7.78 -19.45 -7.52
C ARG A 169 -6.58 -19.69 -6.63
N GLN A 170 -5.38 -19.41 -7.12
CA GLN A 170 -4.13 -19.49 -6.38
C GLN A 170 -4.15 -18.53 -5.18
N SER A 171 -4.52 -17.26 -5.40
CA SER A 171 -4.64 -16.26 -4.34
C SER A 171 -5.61 -16.69 -3.23
N ALA A 172 -6.78 -17.22 -3.61
CA ALA A 172 -7.77 -17.73 -2.67
C ALA A 172 -7.23 -18.92 -1.88
N LEU A 173 -6.55 -19.86 -2.54
CA LEU A 173 -5.98 -21.03 -1.86
C LEU A 173 -4.91 -20.65 -0.84
N ILE A 174 -4.01 -19.72 -1.18
CA ILE A 174 -2.99 -19.24 -0.23
C ILE A 174 -3.65 -18.51 0.95
N ALA A 175 -4.67 -17.69 0.72
CA ALA A 175 -5.45 -17.05 1.79
C ALA A 175 -6.12 -18.08 2.71
N GLN A 176 -6.71 -19.14 2.12
CA GLN A 176 -7.34 -20.23 2.85
C GLN A 176 -6.32 -21.00 3.71
N LEU A 177 -5.17 -21.36 3.14
CA LEU A 177 -4.09 -22.04 3.87
C LEU A 177 -3.55 -21.18 5.02
N ARG A 178 -3.39 -19.87 4.81
CA ARG A 178 -2.94 -18.92 5.86
C ARG A 178 -3.94 -18.75 6.99
N THR A 179 -5.23 -18.79 6.69
CA THR A 179 -6.30 -18.57 7.67
C THR A 179 -6.83 -19.86 8.28
N GLY A 180 -6.40 -21.02 7.78
CA GLY A 180 -6.91 -22.33 8.17
C GLY A 180 -8.32 -22.65 7.66
N HIS A 181 -8.83 -21.88 6.68
CA HIS A 181 -10.12 -22.11 6.01
C HIS A 181 -9.94 -22.82 4.66
N SER A 182 -8.95 -23.71 4.58
CA SER A 182 -8.70 -24.56 3.41
C SER A 182 -9.61 -25.78 3.41
N PRO A 183 -9.96 -26.36 2.25
CA PRO A 183 -10.77 -27.59 2.15
C PRO A 183 -9.96 -28.85 2.51
N LEU A 184 -9.31 -28.82 3.67
CA LEU A 184 -8.72 -29.96 4.37
C LEU A 184 -9.69 -30.45 5.45
N ASN A 185 -9.66 -31.73 5.78
CA ASN A 185 -10.70 -32.39 6.57
C ASN A 185 -10.89 -31.77 7.96
N GLN A 186 -9.82 -31.30 8.63
CA GLN A 186 -9.98 -30.59 9.91
C GLN A 186 -10.93 -29.39 9.81
N HIS A 187 -10.80 -28.59 8.75
CA HIS A 187 -11.66 -27.43 8.55
C HIS A 187 -13.06 -27.85 8.08
N LEU A 188 -13.13 -28.80 7.15
CA LEU A 188 -14.40 -29.30 6.61
C LEU A 188 -15.27 -29.93 7.70
N PHE A 189 -14.68 -30.71 8.60
CA PHE A 189 -15.37 -31.27 9.76
C PHE A 189 -15.96 -30.18 10.66
N ARG A 190 -15.16 -29.14 10.96
CA ARG A 190 -15.60 -27.99 11.77
C ARG A 190 -16.81 -27.24 11.18
N ILE A 191 -16.98 -27.28 9.86
CA ILE A 191 -18.13 -26.66 9.16
C ILE A 191 -19.17 -27.69 8.71
N HIS A 192 -19.12 -28.92 9.22
CA HIS A 192 -20.07 -30.00 8.90
C HIS A 192 -20.13 -30.35 7.41
N ARG A 193 -18.98 -30.32 6.72
CA ARG A 193 -18.81 -30.72 5.31
C ARG A 193 -17.94 -31.97 5.13
N SER A 194 -17.50 -32.57 6.23
CA SER A 194 -16.83 -33.88 6.26
C SER A 194 -17.25 -34.60 7.54
N GLU A 195 -17.36 -35.92 7.47
CA GLU A 195 -17.72 -36.77 8.60
C GLU A 195 -16.58 -36.91 9.62
N THR A 196 -15.34 -36.64 9.20
CA THR A 196 -14.15 -36.85 10.02
C THR A 196 -13.11 -35.74 9.80
N PRO A 197 -12.39 -35.29 10.84
CA PRO A 197 -11.30 -34.32 10.70
C PRO A 197 -10.01 -34.96 10.18
N SER A 198 -9.95 -36.28 10.08
CA SER A 198 -8.71 -37.04 9.88
C SER A 198 -8.22 -37.02 8.45
N CYS A 199 -6.90 -37.15 8.28
CA CYS A 199 -6.27 -37.29 6.97
C CYS A 199 -6.65 -38.64 6.35
N PRO A 200 -7.14 -38.66 5.09
CA PRO A 200 -7.54 -39.90 4.43
C PRO A 200 -6.37 -40.86 4.17
N HIS A 201 -5.14 -40.36 4.21
CA HIS A 201 -3.93 -41.13 3.96
C HIS A 201 -3.19 -41.56 5.24
N CYS A 202 -3.70 -41.22 6.42
CA CYS A 202 -3.07 -41.54 7.71
C CYS A 202 -3.98 -42.42 8.59
N GLN A 203 -4.76 -43.30 7.97
CA GLN A 203 -5.60 -44.30 8.65
C GLN A 203 -6.52 -43.72 9.74
N GLY A 204 -6.98 -42.47 9.58
CA GLY A 204 -7.86 -41.84 10.55
C GLY A 204 -7.18 -41.31 11.83
N ILE A 205 -5.87 -41.53 12.02
CA ILE A 205 -5.15 -41.25 13.27
C ILE A 205 -4.90 -39.74 13.46
N THR A 206 -4.46 -39.07 12.40
CA THR A 206 -4.01 -37.67 12.48
C THR A 206 -5.00 -36.72 11.82
N PRO A 207 -5.38 -35.62 12.48
CA PRO A 207 -6.20 -34.58 11.87
C PRO A 207 -5.52 -33.92 10.66
N GLU A 208 -6.27 -33.69 9.58
CA GLU A 208 -5.75 -33.09 8.36
C GLU A 208 -5.66 -31.55 8.48
N THR A 209 -4.66 -31.09 9.22
CA THR A 209 -4.35 -29.66 9.35
C THR A 209 -3.48 -29.16 8.20
N VAL A 210 -3.40 -27.84 8.01
CA VAL A 210 -2.46 -27.21 7.04
C VAL A 210 -1.01 -27.62 7.35
N ARG A 211 -0.63 -27.66 8.63
CA ARG A 211 0.70 -28.13 9.05
C ARG A 211 0.92 -29.58 8.67
N HIS A 212 -0.06 -30.45 8.92
CA HIS A 212 0.04 -31.86 8.56
C HIS A 212 0.22 -32.02 7.05
N PHE A 213 -0.65 -31.41 6.25
CA PHE A 213 -0.58 -31.43 4.79
C PHE A 213 0.77 -30.93 4.24
N LEU A 214 1.25 -29.76 4.71
CA LEU A 214 2.45 -29.11 4.17
C LEU A 214 3.77 -29.66 4.72
N LEU A 215 3.80 -30.24 5.93
CA LEU A 215 5.06 -30.59 6.60
C LEU A 215 5.17 -32.04 7.09
N VAL A 216 4.06 -32.77 7.33
CA VAL A 216 4.10 -34.02 8.09
C VAL A 216 3.60 -35.24 7.32
N CYS A 217 2.51 -35.11 6.56
CA CYS A 217 1.81 -36.25 5.94
C CYS A 217 2.76 -37.18 5.17
N PRO A 218 2.89 -38.47 5.56
CA PRO A 218 3.80 -39.41 4.90
C PRO A 218 3.47 -39.62 3.42
N HIS A 219 2.18 -39.63 3.08
CA HIS A 219 1.72 -39.80 1.71
C HIS A 219 2.27 -38.74 0.74
N TYR A 220 2.46 -37.50 1.20
CA TYR A 220 3.00 -36.41 0.38
C TYR A 220 4.52 -36.22 0.53
N GLN A 221 5.24 -37.19 1.11
CA GLN A 221 6.67 -37.06 1.37
C GLN A 221 7.48 -36.85 0.09
N PHE A 222 7.16 -37.56 -0.98
CA PHE A 222 7.87 -37.48 -2.25
C PHE A 222 7.71 -36.10 -2.89
N GLU A 223 6.47 -35.62 -3.05
CA GLU A 223 6.17 -34.30 -3.62
C GLU A 223 6.76 -33.19 -2.76
N ARG A 224 6.70 -33.33 -1.43
CA ARG A 224 7.29 -32.37 -0.49
C ARG A 224 8.80 -32.30 -0.66
N HIS A 225 9.47 -33.45 -0.81
CA HIS A 225 10.90 -33.49 -1.05
C HIS A 225 11.25 -32.85 -2.39
N HIS A 226 10.57 -33.26 -3.47
CA HIS A 226 10.86 -32.85 -4.84
C HIS A 226 10.57 -31.36 -5.08
N HIS A 227 9.41 -30.85 -4.64
CA HIS A 227 9.00 -29.48 -4.93
C HIS A 227 9.45 -28.47 -3.86
N LEU A 228 9.45 -28.84 -2.57
CA LEU A 228 9.78 -27.92 -1.48
C LEU A 228 11.23 -28.09 -0.99
N ARG A 229 11.59 -29.26 -0.45
CA ARG A 229 12.88 -29.43 0.25
C ARG A 229 14.09 -29.26 -0.65
N ARG A 230 14.07 -29.79 -1.88
CA ARG A 230 15.18 -29.64 -2.84
C ARG A 230 15.50 -28.17 -3.15
N ASN A 231 14.47 -27.34 -3.29
CA ASN A 231 14.62 -25.94 -3.69
C ASN A 231 14.82 -24.99 -2.51
N LEU A 232 14.11 -25.22 -1.40
CA LEU A 232 14.07 -24.30 -0.25
C LEU A 232 14.94 -24.77 0.93
N ARG A 233 15.49 -25.99 0.88
CA ARG A 233 16.32 -26.60 1.93
C ARG A 233 15.62 -26.52 3.30
N ARG A 234 16.34 -26.13 4.36
CA ARG A 234 15.79 -25.95 5.72
C ARG A 234 14.60 -24.99 5.77
N LYS A 235 14.51 -24.02 4.85
CA LYS A 235 13.36 -23.09 4.82
C LYS A 235 12.04 -23.78 4.45
N ALA A 236 12.09 -24.97 3.83
CA ALA A 236 10.92 -25.79 3.54
C ALA A 236 10.20 -26.31 4.80
N GLU A 237 10.86 -26.30 5.96
CA GLU A 237 10.29 -26.76 7.24
C GLU A 237 9.53 -25.65 7.98
N SER A 238 9.66 -24.41 7.51
CA SER A 238 8.98 -23.25 8.11
C SER A 238 7.65 -22.98 7.41
N LEU A 239 6.55 -23.22 8.13
CA LEU A 239 5.21 -22.88 7.65
C LEU A 239 5.06 -21.39 7.31
N SER A 240 5.68 -20.52 8.12
CA SER A 240 5.70 -19.08 7.88
C SER A 240 6.40 -18.74 6.56
N HIS A 241 7.55 -19.37 6.28
CA HIS A 241 8.27 -19.11 5.05
C HIS A 241 7.50 -19.60 3.82
N LEU A 242 6.94 -20.82 3.87
CA LEU A 242 6.14 -21.38 2.77
C LEU A 242 4.94 -20.50 2.41
N LEU A 243 4.28 -19.89 3.41
CA LEU A 243 3.04 -19.13 3.23
C LEU A 243 3.20 -17.61 3.11
N SER A 244 4.39 -17.07 3.38
CA SER A 244 4.64 -15.61 3.43
C SER A 244 5.80 -15.14 2.55
N SER A 245 6.57 -16.03 1.93
CA SER A 245 7.77 -15.67 1.15
C SER A 245 7.54 -15.77 -0.36
N PRO A 246 7.87 -14.73 -1.16
CA PRO A 246 7.69 -14.75 -2.62
C PRO A 246 8.48 -15.86 -3.33
N ASP A 247 9.70 -16.14 -2.89
CA ASP A 247 10.56 -17.20 -3.45
C ASP A 247 9.99 -18.60 -3.20
N ALA A 248 9.32 -18.82 -2.07
CA ALA A 248 8.69 -20.10 -1.73
C ALA A 248 7.38 -20.35 -2.47
N LEU A 249 6.65 -19.30 -2.85
CA LEU A 249 5.28 -19.39 -3.34
C LEU A 249 5.15 -20.23 -4.61
N LYS A 250 6.09 -20.06 -5.55
CA LYS A 250 6.14 -20.86 -6.78
C LYS A 250 6.32 -22.36 -6.49
N HIS A 251 7.15 -22.70 -5.50
CA HIS A 251 7.41 -24.08 -5.10
C HIS A 251 6.22 -24.68 -4.36
N LEU A 252 5.58 -23.89 -3.49
CA LEU A 252 4.35 -24.27 -2.80
C LEU A 252 3.21 -24.58 -3.78
N LEU A 253 2.99 -23.74 -4.79
CA LEU A 253 1.96 -23.98 -5.78
C LEU A 253 2.23 -25.24 -6.60
N ARG A 254 3.49 -25.52 -6.98
CA ARG A 254 3.86 -26.77 -7.66
C ARG A 254 3.61 -28.00 -6.79
N PHE A 255 3.96 -27.93 -5.50
CA PHE A 255 3.64 -28.99 -4.53
C PHE A 255 2.13 -29.23 -4.42
N ILE A 256 1.34 -28.17 -4.24
CA ILE A 256 -0.12 -28.24 -4.16
C ILE A 256 -0.71 -28.88 -5.43
N HIS A 257 -0.21 -28.50 -6.60
CA HIS A 257 -0.65 -29.07 -7.86
C HIS A 257 -0.31 -30.57 -7.98
N ALA A 258 0.92 -30.95 -7.66
CA ALA A 258 1.39 -32.33 -7.74
C ALA A 258 0.62 -33.28 -6.81
N THR A 259 0.29 -32.83 -5.60
CA THR A 259 -0.48 -33.63 -4.63
C THR A 259 -1.95 -33.84 -5.03
N LYS A 260 -2.48 -33.03 -5.96
CA LYS A 260 -3.88 -33.06 -6.41
C LYS A 260 -4.90 -33.05 -5.24
N ARG A 261 -4.54 -32.48 -4.09
CA ARG A 261 -5.41 -32.44 -2.89
C ARG A 261 -6.56 -31.43 -3.03
N PHE A 262 -6.35 -30.38 -3.83
CA PHE A 262 -7.29 -29.26 -4.02
C PHE A 262 -7.91 -29.27 -5.43
N LYS A 263 -8.34 -30.45 -5.89
CA LYS A 263 -9.04 -30.63 -7.18
C LYS A 263 -10.26 -29.71 -7.26
N SER A 264 -10.52 -29.15 -8.43
CA SER A 264 -11.77 -28.42 -8.67
C SER A 264 -12.96 -29.39 -8.68
N ALA A 265 -14.18 -28.93 -8.37
CA ALA A 265 -15.38 -29.77 -8.45
C ALA A 265 -15.52 -30.46 -9.82
N ALA A 266 -15.13 -29.78 -10.89
CA ALA A 266 -15.10 -30.33 -12.25
C ALA A 266 -14.05 -31.44 -12.44
N GLU A 267 -12.87 -31.33 -11.83
CA GLU A 267 -11.84 -32.38 -11.82
C GLU A 267 -12.28 -33.60 -11.00
N THR A 268 -12.95 -33.39 -9.87
CA THR A 268 -13.49 -34.47 -9.04
C THR A 268 -14.59 -35.25 -9.75
N VAL A 269 -15.52 -34.57 -10.41
CA VAL A 269 -16.59 -35.22 -11.21
C VAL A 269 -16.01 -36.05 -12.36
N ARG A 270 -15.01 -35.53 -13.08
CA ARG A 270 -14.32 -36.28 -14.15
C ARG A 270 -13.59 -37.51 -13.63
N HIS A 271 -12.96 -37.42 -12.46
CA HIS A 271 -12.26 -38.55 -11.85
C HIS A 271 -13.23 -39.66 -11.40
N LEU A 272 -14.32 -39.28 -10.73
CA LEU A 272 -15.37 -40.22 -10.31
C LEU A 272 -16.05 -40.88 -11.52
N ALA A 273 -16.22 -40.14 -12.62
CA ALA A 273 -16.71 -40.71 -13.88
C ALA A 273 -15.72 -41.71 -14.49
N ALA A 274 -14.41 -41.42 -14.44
CA ALA A 274 -13.37 -42.32 -14.93
C ALA A 274 -13.25 -43.61 -14.08
N GLU A 275 -13.27 -43.49 -12.75
CA GLU A 275 -13.25 -44.66 -11.84
C GLU A 275 -14.47 -45.56 -12.04
N ARG A 276 -15.66 -44.98 -12.24
CA ARG A 276 -16.88 -45.73 -12.56
C ARG A 276 -16.80 -46.43 -13.93
N ALA A 277 -16.14 -45.82 -14.91
CA ALA A 277 -15.93 -46.45 -16.22
C ALA A 277 -14.98 -47.66 -16.12
N GLN A 278 -13.91 -47.54 -15.33
CA GLN A 278 -12.95 -48.62 -15.09
C GLN A 278 -13.54 -49.78 -14.31
N GLN A 279 -14.39 -49.51 -13.30
CA GLN A 279 -15.13 -50.55 -12.58
C GLN A 279 -16.14 -51.30 -13.46
N ARG A 280 -16.71 -50.64 -14.48
CA ARG A 280 -17.59 -51.29 -15.46
C ARG A 280 -16.81 -52.21 -16.40
N GLN A 281 -15.59 -51.84 -16.78
CA GLN A 281 -14.72 -52.68 -17.62
C GLN A 281 -14.16 -53.90 -16.89
N ASN A 282 -13.93 -53.80 -15.58
CA ASN A 282 -13.41 -54.90 -14.76
C ASN A 282 -14.50 -55.80 -14.14
N ARG A 283 -15.76 -55.69 -14.58
CA ARG A 283 -16.83 -56.57 -14.08
C ARG A 283 -16.68 -57.96 -14.71
N PRO A 284 -16.45 -59.04 -13.93
CA PRO A 284 -16.30 -60.37 -14.49
C PRO A 284 -17.59 -60.80 -15.21
N GLN A 285 -17.45 -61.31 -16.43
CA GLN A 285 -18.57 -61.87 -17.18
C GLN A 285 -18.99 -63.19 -16.50
N HIS A 286 -20.24 -63.26 -16.05
CA HIS A 286 -20.80 -64.50 -15.53
C HIS A 286 -20.87 -65.54 -16.67
N PRO A 287 -20.41 -66.79 -16.44
CA PRO A 287 -20.53 -67.82 -17.45
C PRO A 287 -22.00 -68.13 -17.68
N THR A 288 -22.44 -67.93 -18.92
CA THR A 288 -23.76 -68.33 -19.42
C THR A 288 -23.85 -69.85 -19.39
N HIS A 289 -24.65 -70.38 -18.46
CA HIS A 289 -25.07 -71.78 -18.50
C HIS A 289 -25.88 -72.01 -19.77
N GLN A 290 -25.33 -72.82 -20.68
CA GLN A 290 -26.10 -73.38 -21.79
C GLN A 290 -27.05 -74.46 -21.24
N PRO A 291 -28.32 -74.47 -21.63
CA PRO A 291 -29.24 -75.54 -21.26
C PRO A 291 -28.92 -76.79 -22.08
N THR A 292 -28.58 -77.88 -21.38
CA THR A 292 -28.49 -79.22 -21.94
C THR A 292 -29.89 -79.71 -22.34
N ILE A 293 -30.00 -80.23 -23.57
CA ILE A 293 -31.09 -81.12 -24.02
C ILE A 293 -30.61 -82.55 -23.81
#